data_AF-A0A8K0P0J0-F1
#
_entry.id   AF-A0A8K0P0J0-F1
#
_cell.length_a   1.000
_cell.length_b   1.000
_cell.length_c   1.000
_cell.angle_alpha   90.00
_cell.angle_beta   90.00
_cell.angle_gamma   90.00
#
_symmetry.space_group_name_H-M   'P 1'
#
loop_
_entity.id
_entity.type
_entity.pdbx_description
1 polymer ?
#
loop_
_entity_poly.entity_id
_entity_poly.type
_entity_poly.pdbx_seq_one_letter_code
_entity_poly.pdbx_strand_id
1 'polypeptide(L)'
;MWQACSVNWVSTVLPVSPMYADPHSQYTTPVSRIVSRILAKQNIRTIHMPPRKLGKFVPQVPREVPVPAPPHLPDDLDPDSMEKIGEDAPVRIAFLLTLNGRALRQVRRLLKALFHTRHFFFIHVDARQDYLFRELLPLEHMKLLKDPWGNVSARSSAVSPSPFSNIRLSRKRFSTIWGGASLLRTLLESMRQLLHSPWPWDYVVNLSESDFPVKTDAQLVSFLTANRGKSFVKSHGRDAQRFVQKQGLDKTFVECDLHMWRAGERQLPQGIAVDGGSDWVALARPFVAYVASGGDDPESPLSDTLVRGLKSLFRHTLLPAESFFHTVLRNSRYCHSYVDNNLHVTNWRRRLGCRCQYRHVVDWCGCSPNDFRMDDWPRLQASCP
;
A
#
# COMPACT_ATOMS: atom_id res chain seq x y z
N MET A 1 31.92 21.15 -18.27
CA MET A 1 33.25 21.77 -18.10
C MET A 1 33.03 23.11 -17.40
N TRP A 2 33.43 23.20 -16.11
CA TRP A 2 33.77 24.38 -15.25
C TRP A 2 33.05 25.73 -15.46
N GLN A 3 32.57 26.54 -14.48
CA GLN A 3 32.91 26.87 -13.08
C GLN A 3 31.65 27.54 -12.44
N ALA A 4 31.23 27.25 -11.20
CA ALA A 4 31.66 27.82 -9.90
C ALA A 4 31.26 29.29 -9.65
N CYS A 5 30.42 29.50 -8.62
CA CYS A 5 30.43 30.68 -7.76
C CYS A 5 30.12 30.25 -6.32
N SER A 6 31.10 30.46 -5.44
CA SER A 6 31.06 30.33 -3.97
C SER A 6 30.84 31.72 -3.37
N VAL A 7 30.17 31.87 -2.21
CA VAL A 7 30.62 32.61 -0.99
C VAL A 7 29.75 32.20 0.23
N ASN A 8 30.41 32.13 1.40
CA ASN A 8 30.06 31.55 2.71
C ASN A 8 29.24 32.43 3.69
N TRP A 9 28.75 31.83 4.80
CA TRP A 9 29.01 32.08 6.26
C TRP A 9 27.97 31.30 7.12
N VAL A 10 28.29 30.14 7.72
CA VAL A 10 28.77 29.78 9.10
C VAL A 10 27.85 30.12 10.29
N SER A 11 27.35 29.09 10.97
CA SER A 11 27.48 28.95 12.43
C SER A 11 27.62 27.48 12.85
N THR A 12 28.54 27.25 13.78
CA THR A 12 29.14 25.99 14.23
C THR A 12 28.40 25.45 15.46
N VAL A 13 28.32 24.13 15.64
CA VAL A 13 28.66 23.36 16.88
C VAL A 13 28.22 21.88 16.74
N LEU A 14 29.26 21.05 16.65
CA LEU A 14 29.49 19.67 17.16
C LEU A 14 28.74 18.43 16.62
N PRO A 15 29.43 17.26 16.62
CA PRO A 15 29.12 16.13 15.75
C PRO A 15 28.12 15.18 16.41
N VAL A 16 27.21 14.62 15.62
CA VAL A 16 26.49 13.41 16.02
C VAL A 16 26.95 12.28 15.11
N SER A 17 27.67 11.36 15.74
CA SER A 17 28.21 10.11 15.22
C SER A 17 27.20 9.30 14.37
N PRO A 18 27.68 8.40 13.49
CA PRO A 18 26.80 7.48 12.78
C PRO A 18 26.04 6.62 13.80
N MET A 19 24.71 6.75 13.84
CA MET A 19 23.84 5.87 14.63
C MET A 19 23.90 4.47 14.04
N TYR A 20 24.78 3.65 14.61
CA TYR A 20 24.71 2.20 14.52
C TYR A 20 23.40 1.70 15.13
N ALA A 21 22.83 0.65 14.53
CA ALA A 21 21.83 -0.17 15.20
C ALA A 21 22.45 -0.67 16.51
N ASP A 22 21.78 -0.43 17.65
CA ASP A 22 22.17 -1.01 18.93
C ASP A 22 22.05 -2.55 18.83
N PRO A 23 23.17 -3.30 18.80
CA PRO A 23 23.14 -4.75 18.67
C PRO A 23 22.74 -5.45 19.98
N HIS A 24 22.61 -4.71 21.09
CA HIS A 24 22.48 -5.25 22.45
C HIS A 24 21.10 -5.10 23.09
N SER A 25 20.09 -4.60 22.38
CA SER A 25 18.69 -4.78 22.79
C SER A 25 18.20 -6.20 22.46
N GLN A 26 18.91 -7.22 22.96
CA GLN A 26 18.31 -8.55 23.10
C GLN A 26 17.48 -8.51 24.38
N TYR A 27 16.17 -8.75 24.18
CA TYR A 27 15.10 -8.82 25.18
C TYR A 27 15.58 -8.83 26.63
N THR A 28 15.31 -7.77 27.37
CA THR A 28 15.25 -7.89 28.83
C THR A 28 14.25 -9.02 29.15
N THR A 29 14.53 -9.80 30.18
CA THR A 29 13.71 -10.95 30.62
C THR A 29 12.18 -10.68 30.62
N PRO A 30 11.67 -9.47 30.95
CA PRO A 30 10.26 -9.13 30.83
C PRO A 30 9.70 -9.15 29.39
N VAL A 31 10.40 -8.60 28.39
CA VAL A 31 9.90 -8.52 27.01
C VAL A 31 9.85 -9.92 26.38
N SER A 32 10.83 -10.78 26.66
CA SER A 32 10.83 -12.16 26.18
C SER A 32 9.62 -12.97 26.68
N ARG A 33 9.17 -12.71 27.92
CA ARG A 33 7.99 -13.35 28.51
C ARG A 33 6.69 -12.84 27.89
N ILE A 34 6.61 -11.56 27.56
CA ILE A 34 5.46 -10.97 26.86
C ILE A 34 5.35 -11.54 25.45
N VAL A 35 6.44 -11.53 24.69
CA VAL A 35 6.48 -12.11 23.33
C VAL A 35 6.07 -13.58 23.38
N SER A 36 6.63 -14.38 24.30
CA SER A 36 6.26 -15.79 24.46
C SER A 36 4.77 -16.00 24.74
N ARG A 37 4.17 -15.15 25.59
CA ARG A 37 2.73 -15.19 25.88
C ARG A 37 1.88 -14.78 24.67
N ILE A 38 2.33 -13.80 23.88
CA ILE A 38 1.64 -13.38 22.65
C ILE A 38 1.68 -14.51 21.61
N LEU A 39 2.84 -15.14 21.42
CA LEU A 39 2.98 -16.29 20.51
C LEU A 39 2.05 -17.44 20.93
N ALA A 40 1.99 -17.74 22.22
CA ALA A 40 1.07 -18.74 22.76
C ALA A 40 -0.40 -18.36 22.52
N LYS A 41 -0.80 -17.10 22.80
CA LYS A 41 -2.16 -16.59 22.53
C LYS A 41 -2.56 -16.69 21.06
N GLN A 42 -1.61 -16.49 20.14
CA GLN A 42 -1.85 -16.57 18.70
C GLN A 42 -1.66 -17.99 18.13
N ASN A 43 -1.50 -19.01 18.98
CA ASN A 43 -1.21 -20.40 18.59
C ASN A 43 0.03 -20.55 17.69
N ILE A 44 1.00 -19.64 17.80
CA ILE A 44 2.27 -19.69 17.09
C ILE A 44 3.22 -20.57 17.91
N ARG A 45 3.22 -21.88 17.66
CA ARG A 45 3.95 -22.88 18.47
C ARG A 45 5.47 -22.87 18.26
N THR A 46 5.97 -22.26 17.18
CA THR A 46 7.42 -22.13 16.90
C THR A 46 7.65 -21.06 15.82
N ILE A 47 8.32 -19.95 16.16
CA ILE A 47 8.97 -19.07 15.14
C ILE A 47 10.36 -19.58 14.76
N HIS A 48 10.88 -20.58 15.50
CA HIS A 48 12.00 -21.38 15.05
C HIS A 48 11.53 -22.33 13.95
N MET A 49 11.93 -22.06 12.69
CA MET A 49 12.26 -23.17 11.80
C MET A 49 13.47 -23.88 12.44
N PRO A 50 13.35 -25.10 12.97
CA PRO A 50 14.50 -25.81 13.52
C PRO A 50 15.51 -26.10 12.40
N PRO A 51 16.83 -25.88 12.59
CA PRO A 51 17.83 -26.15 11.56
C PRO A 51 18.04 -27.63 11.21
N ARG A 52 17.27 -28.57 11.77
CA ARG A 52 17.56 -30.01 11.63
C ARG A 52 16.28 -30.85 11.58
N LYS A 53 15.76 -30.95 10.36
CA LYS A 53 15.30 -32.16 9.63
C LYS A 53 14.50 -31.67 8.42
N LEU A 54 15.10 -30.80 7.61
CA LEU A 54 14.62 -30.59 6.25
C LEU A 54 15.12 -31.79 5.42
N GLY A 55 14.39 -32.90 5.56
CA GLY A 55 14.26 -33.79 4.41
C GLY A 55 13.59 -32.97 3.33
N LYS A 56 14.39 -32.43 2.39
CA LYS A 56 13.99 -31.92 1.07
C LYS A 56 12.55 -31.37 1.00
N PHE A 57 12.29 -30.25 1.69
CA PHE A 57 11.13 -29.41 1.36
C PHE A 57 11.60 -27.95 1.29
N VAL A 58 12.42 -27.70 0.29
CA VAL A 58 12.58 -26.36 -0.28
C VAL A 58 11.38 -26.19 -1.21
N PRO A 59 10.45 -25.25 -0.96
CA PRO A 59 9.54 -24.85 -2.01
C PRO A 59 10.42 -24.22 -3.09
N GLN A 60 10.75 -25.00 -4.12
CA GLN A 60 11.18 -24.41 -5.38
C GLN A 60 9.94 -23.69 -5.88
N VAL A 61 9.88 -22.38 -5.68
CA VAL A 61 8.94 -21.53 -6.40
C VAL A 61 9.54 -21.46 -7.81
N PRO A 62 9.04 -22.24 -8.77
CA PRO A 62 9.64 -22.24 -10.09
C PRO A 62 9.31 -20.89 -10.72
N ARG A 63 10.33 -20.24 -11.28
CA ARG A 63 10.15 -19.05 -12.12
C ARG A 63 9.58 -19.51 -13.45
N GLU A 64 8.29 -19.82 -13.51
CA GLU A 64 7.66 -20.23 -14.75
C GLU A 64 7.25 -19.01 -15.58
N VAL A 65 7.96 -18.84 -16.70
CA VAL A 65 7.39 -18.51 -18.00
C VAL A 65 7.55 -19.81 -18.80
N PRO A 66 6.52 -20.40 -19.43
CA PRO A 66 5.53 -19.77 -20.31
C PRO A 66 4.05 -20.05 -19.96
N VAL A 67 3.17 -19.23 -20.57
CA VAL A 67 1.70 -19.20 -20.39
C VAL A 67 1.04 -20.46 -20.95
N PRO A 68 0.26 -21.23 -20.17
CA PRO A 68 -0.71 -22.17 -20.71
C PRO A 68 -1.87 -21.38 -21.33
N ALA A 69 -2.36 -21.82 -22.50
CA ALA A 69 -3.59 -21.28 -23.07
C ALA A 69 -4.72 -21.34 -22.04
N PRO A 70 -5.58 -20.31 -21.96
CA PRO A 70 -6.68 -20.30 -21.00
C PRO A 70 -7.57 -21.53 -21.21
N PRO A 71 -8.08 -22.15 -20.13
CA PRO A 71 -9.02 -23.27 -20.25
C PRO A 71 -10.27 -22.79 -20.99
N HIS A 72 -10.73 -23.59 -21.96
CA HIS A 72 -12.00 -23.39 -22.63
C HIS A 72 -13.13 -23.38 -21.58
N LEU A 73 -13.79 -22.23 -21.46
CA LEU A 73 -15.05 -22.07 -20.73
C LEU A 73 -16.17 -22.75 -21.55
N PRO A 74 -17.26 -23.22 -20.90
CA PRO A 74 -18.39 -23.85 -21.59
C PRO A 74 -18.96 -22.94 -22.68
N ASP A 75 -19.28 -23.52 -23.85
CA ASP A 75 -19.66 -22.87 -25.11
C ASP A 75 -20.97 -22.03 -25.12
N ASP A 76 -21.51 -21.63 -23.96
CA ASP A 76 -22.82 -20.96 -23.88
C ASP A 76 -22.79 -19.52 -23.33
N LEU A 77 -21.67 -18.82 -23.48
CA LEU A 77 -21.62 -17.37 -23.33
C LEU A 77 -20.98 -16.77 -24.57
N ASP A 78 -21.84 -16.18 -25.41
CA ASP A 78 -21.46 -15.44 -26.62
C ASP A 78 -20.26 -14.52 -26.34
N PRO A 79 -19.06 -14.83 -26.88
CA PRO A 79 -17.85 -14.09 -26.58
C PRO A 79 -17.83 -12.67 -27.16
N ASP A 80 -18.85 -12.30 -27.94
CA ASP A 80 -19.02 -10.96 -28.53
C ASP A 80 -19.95 -10.05 -27.72
N SER A 81 -20.57 -10.53 -26.62
CA SER A 81 -21.54 -9.75 -25.83
C SER A 81 -20.97 -9.04 -24.60
N MET A 82 -19.67 -9.14 -24.34
CA MET A 82 -18.96 -8.25 -23.40
C MET A 82 -18.24 -7.21 -24.24
N GLU A 83 -18.95 -6.12 -24.53
CA GLU A 83 -18.44 -4.94 -25.23
C GLU A 83 -16.95 -4.73 -24.96
N LYS A 84 -16.16 -4.69 -26.03
CA LYS A 84 -14.87 -3.99 -26.06
C LYS A 84 -15.11 -2.58 -25.52
N ILE A 85 -15.00 -2.40 -24.20
CA ILE A 85 -14.81 -1.08 -23.60
C ILE A 85 -13.49 -0.62 -24.20
N GLY A 86 -13.58 0.22 -25.24
CA GLY A 86 -12.47 0.53 -26.13
C GLY A 86 -11.21 0.87 -25.37
N GLU A 87 -10.06 0.43 -25.89
CA GLU A 87 -8.74 0.72 -25.29
C GLU A 87 -8.54 2.23 -25.05
N ASP A 88 -9.28 3.08 -25.77
CA ASP A 88 -9.31 4.54 -25.67
C ASP A 88 -10.26 5.13 -24.60
N ALA A 89 -11.07 4.32 -23.91
CA ALA A 89 -12.01 4.82 -22.91
C ALA A 89 -11.27 5.35 -21.66
N PRO A 90 -11.62 6.55 -21.14
CA PRO A 90 -10.95 7.10 -19.96
C PRO A 90 -11.12 6.19 -18.74
N VAL A 91 -10.02 5.92 -18.05
CA VAL A 91 -10.02 5.06 -16.85
C VAL A 91 -10.87 5.63 -15.72
N ARG A 92 -11.36 4.73 -14.87
CA ARG A 92 -12.09 5.04 -13.64
C ARG A 92 -11.24 4.64 -12.45
N ILE A 93 -11.10 5.54 -11.49
CA ILE A 93 -10.18 5.36 -10.36
C ILE A 93 -10.97 5.02 -9.10
N ALA A 94 -10.54 3.98 -8.38
CA ALA A 94 -10.94 3.73 -7.00
C ALA A 94 -9.88 4.30 -6.06
N PHE A 95 -10.18 5.46 -5.47
CA PHE A 95 -9.39 6.02 -4.38
C PHE A 95 -9.65 5.22 -3.11
N LEU A 96 -8.61 4.58 -2.59
CA LEU A 96 -8.64 3.79 -1.37
C LEU A 96 -8.05 4.63 -0.24
N LEU A 97 -8.91 5.24 0.58
CA LEU A 97 -8.48 6.14 1.64
C LEU A 97 -8.33 5.36 2.94
N THR A 98 -7.14 5.36 3.54
CA THR A 98 -6.89 4.83 4.89
C THR A 98 -6.70 5.99 5.84
N LEU A 99 -7.72 6.26 6.67
CA LEU A 99 -7.82 7.48 7.45
C LEU A 99 -7.63 7.24 8.95
N ASN A 100 -6.89 8.15 9.60
CA ASN A 100 -6.74 8.19 11.05
C ASN A 100 -6.85 9.62 11.60
N GLY A 101 -7.00 9.75 12.92
CA GLY A 101 -7.01 11.03 13.62
C GLY A 101 -8.33 11.82 13.54
N ARG A 102 -8.20 13.15 13.58
CA ARG A 102 -9.33 14.09 13.85
C ARG A 102 -9.52 15.15 12.77
N ALA A 103 -8.74 15.11 11.69
CA ALA A 103 -8.67 16.16 10.68
C ALA A 103 -9.85 16.13 9.68
N LEU A 104 -11.09 16.03 10.16
CA LEU A 104 -12.31 15.88 9.35
C LEU A 104 -12.43 16.93 8.24
N ARG A 105 -12.11 18.21 8.56
CA ARG A 105 -12.19 19.30 7.58
C ARG A 105 -11.19 19.12 6.44
N GLN A 106 -9.97 18.66 6.75
CA GLN A 106 -8.95 18.38 5.75
C GLN A 106 -9.34 17.17 4.89
N VAL A 107 -9.88 16.10 5.49
CA VAL A 107 -10.41 14.95 4.75
C VAL A 107 -11.52 15.38 3.79
N ARG A 108 -12.48 16.19 4.25
CA ARG A 108 -13.55 16.74 3.38
C ARG A 108 -12.97 17.59 2.25
N ARG A 109 -11.92 18.37 2.51
CA ARG A 109 -11.21 19.16 1.49
C ARG A 109 -10.53 18.27 0.44
N LEU A 110 -9.86 17.20 0.87
CA LEU A 110 -9.25 16.20 -0.03
C LEU A 110 -10.30 15.52 -0.91
N LEU A 111 -11.38 15.02 -0.29
CA LEU A 111 -12.49 14.40 -1.02
C LEU A 111 -13.07 15.36 -2.06
N LYS A 112 -13.31 16.63 -1.69
CA LYS A 112 -13.78 17.67 -2.64
C LYS A 112 -12.81 17.88 -3.80
N ALA A 113 -11.49 17.87 -3.56
CA ALA A 113 -10.48 18.09 -4.59
C ALA A 113 -10.36 16.92 -5.58
N LEU A 114 -10.66 15.69 -5.13
CA LEU A 114 -10.58 14.47 -5.95
C LEU A 114 -11.92 14.07 -6.57
N PHE A 115 -13.04 14.63 -6.10
CA PHE A 115 -14.37 14.16 -6.46
C PHE A 115 -14.65 14.29 -7.96
N HIS A 116 -14.97 13.16 -8.57
CA HIS A 116 -15.53 13.08 -9.92
C HIS A 116 -16.57 11.96 -9.97
N THR A 117 -17.63 12.14 -10.75
CA THR A 117 -18.76 11.18 -10.82
C THR A 117 -18.38 9.83 -11.43
N ARG A 118 -17.23 9.75 -12.11
CA ARG A 118 -16.67 8.51 -12.70
C ARG A 118 -15.75 7.73 -11.77
N HIS A 119 -15.33 8.33 -10.64
CA HIS A 119 -14.40 7.73 -9.70
C HIS A 119 -15.13 7.25 -8.46
N PHE A 120 -14.49 6.35 -7.73
CA PHE A 120 -15.03 5.70 -6.55
C PHE A 120 -14.13 5.95 -5.35
N PHE A 121 -14.72 6.05 -4.16
CA PHE A 121 -14.04 6.33 -2.92
C PHE A 121 -14.34 5.21 -1.94
N PHE A 122 -13.35 4.35 -1.69
CA PHE A 122 -13.44 3.32 -0.68
C PHE A 122 -12.63 3.76 0.55
N ILE A 123 -13.33 4.04 1.65
CA ILE A 123 -12.77 4.71 2.81
C ILE A 123 -12.69 3.70 3.97
N HIS A 124 -11.48 3.34 4.38
CA HIS A 124 -11.23 2.73 5.66
C HIS A 124 -10.91 3.81 6.69
N VAL A 125 -11.64 3.81 7.80
CA VAL A 125 -11.31 4.62 8.98
C VAL A 125 -10.80 3.67 10.05
N ASP A 126 -9.67 4.01 10.66
CA ASP A 126 -9.09 3.23 11.75
C ASP A 126 -10.15 2.90 12.83
N ALA A 127 -10.14 1.67 13.32
CA ALA A 127 -11.15 1.17 14.27
C ALA A 127 -11.22 1.99 15.57
N ARG A 128 -10.16 2.73 15.90
CA ARG A 128 -10.07 3.61 17.08
C ARG A 128 -10.72 4.98 16.85
N GLN A 129 -11.06 5.34 15.61
CA GLN A 129 -11.51 6.68 15.23
C GLN A 129 -13.01 6.75 14.94
N ASP A 130 -13.83 6.42 15.93
CA ASP A 130 -15.30 6.39 15.79
C ASP A 130 -15.91 7.74 15.44
N TYR A 131 -15.34 8.84 15.94
CA TYR A 131 -15.77 10.19 15.57
C TYR A 131 -15.63 10.42 14.07
N LEU A 132 -14.43 10.17 13.51
CA LEU A 132 -14.18 10.41 12.09
C LEU A 132 -15.06 9.50 11.22
N PHE A 133 -15.25 8.24 11.63
CA PHE A 133 -16.14 7.30 10.96
C PHE A 133 -17.59 7.81 10.93
N ARG A 134 -18.14 8.21 12.08
CA ARG A 134 -19.52 8.72 12.18
C ARG A 134 -19.74 9.99 11.36
N GLU A 135 -18.75 10.88 11.30
CA GLU A 135 -18.84 12.15 10.56
C GLU A 135 -18.72 11.99 9.03
N LEU A 136 -18.14 10.88 8.57
CA LEU A 136 -18.01 10.54 7.15
C LEU A 136 -19.12 9.61 6.65
N LEU A 137 -19.77 8.85 7.55
CA LEU A 137 -20.84 7.90 7.20
C LEU A 137 -21.99 8.54 6.39
N PRO A 138 -22.45 9.78 6.66
CA PRO A 138 -23.49 10.42 5.86
C PRO A 138 -23.13 10.60 4.38
N LEU A 139 -21.83 10.58 4.02
CA LEU A 139 -21.39 10.72 2.63
C LEU A 139 -21.78 9.51 1.76
N GLU A 140 -22.01 8.32 2.35
CA GLU A 140 -22.45 7.15 1.58
C GLU A 140 -23.85 7.30 1.00
N HIS A 141 -24.73 8.01 1.71
CA HIS A 141 -26.15 8.14 1.34
C HIS A 141 -26.41 9.30 0.37
N MET A 142 -25.36 9.99 -0.04
CA MET A 142 -25.43 11.11 -0.95
C MET A 142 -25.72 10.60 -2.37
N LYS A 143 -26.99 10.67 -2.78
CA LYS A 143 -27.42 10.26 -4.14
C LYS A 143 -26.74 11.12 -5.20
N LEU A 144 -26.32 10.48 -6.29
CA LEU A 144 -25.75 11.10 -7.48
C LEU A 144 -26.84 11.89 -8.24
N LEU A 145 -27.15 13.11 -7.78
CA LEU A 145 -28.02 14.02 -8.53
C LEU A 145 -27.40 15.40 -8.76
N LYS A 146 -26.48 15.87 -7.91
CA LYS A 146 -25.71 17.11 -8.08
C LYS A 146 -24.36 16.97 -7.36
N ASP A 147 -23.32 17.64 -7.85
CA ASP A 147 -22.08 17.81 -7.09
C ASP A 147 -22.43 18.32 -5.68
N PRO A 148 -22.11 17.56 -4.61
CA PRO A 148 -22.39 17.96 -3.23
C PRO A 148 -21.75 19.28 -2.83
N TRP A 149 -20.74 19.71 -3.60
CA TRP A 149 -19.89 20.84 -3.30
C TRP A 149 -20.17 22.07 -4.17
N GLY A 150 -21.21 22.02 -5.02
CA GLY A 150 -21.76 23.16 -5.75
C GLY A 150 -21.01 23.59 -7.02
N ASN A 151 -20.00 22.85 -7.47
CA ASN A 151 -19.22 23.19 -8.65
C ASN A 151 -19.83 22.53 -9.89
N VAL A 152 -20.87 23.17 -10.44
CA VAL A 152 -21.44 22.79 -11.74
C VAL A 152 -20.46 23.15 -12.85
N SER A 153 -19.84 22.16 -13.49
CA SER A 153 -19.31 22.33 -14.85
C SER A 153 -19.35 21.08 -15.75
N ALA A 154 -19.78 19.92 -15.27
CA ALA A 154 -19.92 18.74 -16.12
C ALA A 154 -21.23 18.77 -16.93
N ARG A 155 -21.29 19.65 -17.94
CA ARG A 155 -22.08 19.37 -19.15
C ARG A 155 -21.36 18.27 -19.91
N SER A 156 -21.64 17.01 -19.59
CA SER A 156 -21.30 15.89 -20.45
C SER A 156 -22.52 14.96 -20.54
N SER A 157 -23.39 15.26 -21.50
CA SER A 157 -24.45 14.37 -21.96
C SER A 157 -23.83 13.09 -22.51
N ALA A 158 -23.80 12.00 -21.75
CA ALA A 158 -23.61 10.63 -22.26
C ALA A 158 -23.67 9.54 -21.17
N VAL A 159 -23.43 9.86 -19.90
CA VAL A 159 -23.33 8.82 -18.86
C VAL A 159 -24.56 8.87 -17.95
N SER A 160 -25.41 7.86 -18.05
CA SER A 160 -26.51 7.65 -17.10
C SER A 160 -25.96 7.63 -15.67
N PRO A 161 -26.54 8.40 -14.74
CA PRO A 161 -26.09 8.41 -13.35
C PRO A 161 -26.17 7.00 -12.78
N SER A 162 -25.07 6.51 -12.21
CA SER A 162 -25.06 5.25 -11.47
C SER A 162 -26.13 5.32 -10.36
N PRO A 163 -26.98 4.29 -10.18
CA PRO A 163 -27.93 4.25 -9.07
C PRO A 163 -27.22 4.14 -7.70
N PHE A 164 -25.93 3.80 -7.69
CA PHE A 164 -25.12 3.63 -6.49
C PHE A 164 -24.28 4.86 -6.20
N SER A 165 -24.21 5.22 -4.92
CA SER A 165 -23.21 6.16 -4.40
C SER A 165 -21.79 5.71 -4.79
N ASN A 166 -20.96 6.66 -5.17
CA ASN A 166 -19.55 6.43 -5.47
C ASN A 166 -18.65 6.56 -4.23
N ILE A 167 -19.24 6.64 -3.03
CA ILE A 167 -18.53 6.65 -1.75
C ILE A 167 -19.01 5.49 -0.89
N ARG A 168 -18.07 4.73 -0.31
CA ARG A 168 -18.33 3.63 0.62
C ARG A 168 -17.27 3.58 1.70
N LEU A 169 -17.70 3.44 2.95
CA LEU A 169 -16.86 3.22 4.12
C LEU A 169 -16.80 1.73 4.45
N SER A 170 -15.60 1.21 4.71
CA SER A 170 -15.41 -0.17 5.15
C SER A 170 -16.06 -0.39 6.52
N ARG A 171 -16.95 -1.37 6.61
CA ARG A 171 -17.51 -1.83 7.89
C ARG A 171 -16.52 -2.68 8.69
N LYS A 172 -15.65 -3.40 7.99
CA LYS A 172 -14.54 -4.14 8.58
C LYS A 172 -13.38 -3.19 8.81
N ARG A 173 -13.31 -2.62 10.01
CA ARG A 173 -12.28 -1.67 10.43
C ARG A 173 -11.18 -2.39 11.20
N PHE A 174 -9.96 -1.90 11.05
CA PHE A 174 -8.76 -2.44 11.70
C PHE A 174 -8.03 -1.31 12.40
N SER A 175 -7.36 -1.61 13.50
CA SER A 175 -6.49 -0.65 14.19
C SER A 175 -5.12 -0.63 13.53
N THR A 176 -4.94 0.25 12.56
CA THR A 176 -3.71 0.37 11.76
C THR A 176 -2.70 1.22 12.50
N ILE A 177 -1.86 0.58 13.32
CA ILE A 177 -0.73 1.23 13.98
C ILE A 177 0.42 1.50 13.00
N TRP A 178 1.30 2.44 13.34
CA TRP A 178 2.49 2.70 12.54
C TRP A 178 3.34 1.42 12.42
N GLY A 179 3.73 1.05 11.20
CA GLY A 179 4.50 -0.16 10.93
C GLY A 179 3.75 -1.49 11.07
N GLY A 180 2.48 -1.46 11.46
CA GLY A 180 1.67 -2.64 11.75
C GLY A 180 1.46 -3.56 10.55
N ALA A 181 1.41 -4.87 10.80
CA ALA A 181 0.99 -5.88 9.84
C ALA A 181 -0.46 -5.66 9.33
N SER A 182 -1.29 -5.05 10.17
CA SER A 182 -2.69 -4.71 9.92
C SER A 182 -2.89 -3.73 8.77
N LEU A 183 -1.89 -2.92 8.40
CA LEU A 183 -1.99 -2.04 7.23
C LEU A 183 -2.12 -2.86 5.94
N LEU A 184 -1.23 -3.83 5.70
CA LEU A 184 -1.33 -4.68 4.52
C LEU A 184 -2.64 -5.49 4.52
N ARG A 185 -3.08 -5.99 5.69
CA ARG A 185 -4.38 -6.66 5.82
C ARG A 185 -5.53 -5.73 5.43
N THR A 186 -5.46 -4.47 5.84
CA THR A 186 -6.47 -3.44 5.50
C THR A 186 -6.51 -3.19 3.99
N LEU A 187 -5.35 -3.00 3.36
CA LEU A 187 -5.25 -2.76 1.92
C LEU A 187 -5.81 -3.94 1.13
N LEU A 188 -5.38 -5.18 1.43
CA LEU A 188 -5.84 -6.39 0.74
C LEU A 188 -7.34 -6.64 0.94
N GLU A 189 -7.86 -6.47 2.15
CA GLU A 189 -9.29 -6.65 2.44
C GLU A 189 -10.15 -5.59 1.74
N SER A 190 -9.67 -4.36 1.66
CA SER A 190 -10.36 -3.26 0.97
C SER A 190 -10.35 -3.47 -0.54
N MET A 191 -9.21 -3.89 -1.10
CA MET A 191 -9.10 -4.31 -2.50
C MET A 191 -10.03 -5.49 -2.82
N ARG A 192 -10.12 -6.49 -1.93
CA ARG A 192 -11.06 -7.60 -2.07
C ARG A 192 -12.51 -7.11 -2.08
N GLN A 193 -12.90 -6.21 -1.17
CA GLN A 193 -14.24 -5.62 -1.17
C GLN A 193 -14.53 -4.79 -2.42
N LEU A 194 -13.54 -4.06 -2.94
CA LEU A 194 -13.64 -3.33 -4.21
C LEU A 194 -13.87 -4.26 -5.40
N LEU A 195 -13.22 -5.42 -5.45
CA LEU A 195 -13.42 -6.41 -6.51
C LEU A 195 -14.84 -7.02 -6.50
N HIS A 196 -15.46 -7.16 -5.32
CA HIS A 196 -16.83 -7.64 -5.15
C HIS A 196 -17.89 -6.53 -5.22
N SER A 197 -17.47 -5.27 -5.41
CA SER A 197 -18.40 -4.15 -5.56
C SER A 197 -18.91 -4.08 -7.01
N PRO A 198 -20.10 -3.50 -7.24
CA PRO A 198 -20.59 -3.26 -8.60
C PRO A 198 -19.84 -2.11 -9.30
N TRP A 199 -18.86 -1.49 -8.64
CA TRP A 199 -18.13 -0.35 -9.20
C TRP A 199 -17.16 -0.81 -10.29
N PRO A 200 -17.31 -0.32 -11.53
CA PRO A 200 -16.42 -0.72 -12.60
C PRO A 200 -15.17 0.17 -12.58
N TRP A 201 -14.25 -0.05 -11.65
CA TRP A 201 -12.98 0.70 -11.57
C TRP A 201 -11.87 0.01 -12.38
N ASP A 202 -10.85 0.76 -12.78
CA ASP A 202 -9.70 0.29 -13.56
C ASP A 202 -8.39 0.31 -12.74
N TYR A 203 -8.28 1.25 -11.80
CA TYR A 203 -7.13 1.45 -10.92
C TYR A 203 -7.52 1.59 -9.46
N VAL A 204 -6.68 1.10 -8.55
CA VAL A 204 -6.68 1.50 -7.14
C VAL A 204 -5.53 2.46 -6.90
N VAL A 205 -5.80 3.60 -6.25
CA VAL A 205 -4.79 4.53 -5.75
C VAL A 205 -5.01 4.71 -4.25
N ASN A 206 -4.05 4.35 -3.41
CA ASN A 206 -4.20 4.54 -1.97
C ASN A 206 -3.78 5.94 -1.52
N LEU A 207 -4.51 6.52 -0.56
CA LEU A 207 -4.27 7.86 0.00
C LEU A 207 -4.53 7.85 1.53
N SER A 208 -3.90 8.75 2.29
CA SER A 208 -4.23 9.08 3.68
C SER A 208 -5.01 10.39 3.80
N GLU A 209 -5.38 10.77 5.02
CA GLU A 209 -5.87 12.11 5.35
C GLU A 209 -4.86 13.24 5.12
N SER A 210 -3.58 12.91 4.96
CA SER A 210 -2.47 13.88 4.81
C SER A 210 -2.04 14.12 3.36
N ASP A 211 -2.59 13.36 2.42
CA ASP A 211 -2.33 13.53 0.99
C ASP A 211 -3.13 14.69 0.37
N PHE A 212 -2.61 15.22 -0.74
CA PHE A 212 -3.30 16.24 -1.53
C PHE A 212 -2.87 16.18 -3.01
N PRO A 213 -3.81 16.31 -3.97
CA PRO A 213 -3.47 16.29 -5.39
C PRO A 213 -2.64 17.53 -5.78
N VAL A 214 -1.58 17.29 -6.54
CA VAL A 214 -0.72 18.34 -7.14
C VAL A 214 -0.90 18.47 -8.65
N LYS A 215 -1.69 17.57 -9.25
CA LYS A 215 -2.15 17.58 -10.65
C LYS A 215 -3.67 17.50 -10.67
N THR A 216 -4.25 17.92 -11.79
CA THR A 216 -5.71 17.85 -11.99
C THR A 216 -6.18 16.42 -12.25
N ASP A 217 -7.46 16.16 -11.98
CA ASP A 217 -8.09 14.86 -12.29
C ASP A 217 -7.92 14.48 -13.77
N ALA A 218 -8.13 15.42 -14.69
CA ALA A 218 -7.97 15.19 -16.13
C ALA A 218 -6.55 14.74 -16.51
N GLN A 219 -5.52 15.31 -15.88
CA GLN A 219 -4.12 14.90 -16.11
C GLN A 219 -3.87 13.48 -15.59
N LEU A 220 -4.38 13.15 -14.40
CA LEU A 220 -4.25 11.82 -13.82
C LEU A 220 -4.96 10.76 -14.68
N VAL A 221 -6.20 11.03 -15.09
CA VAL A 221 -6.99 10.13 -15.95
C VAL A 221 -6.31 9.94 -17.30
N SER A 222 -5.83 11.01 -17.94
CA SER A 222 -5.09 10.93 -19.20
C SER A 222 -3.84 10.05 -19.06
N PHE A 223 -3.02 10.30 -18.03
CA PHE A 223 -1.80 9.53 -17.78
C PHE A 223 -2.08 8.03 -17.54
N LEU A 224 -3.05 7.71 -16.68
CA LEU A 224 -3.40 6.31 -16.39
C LEU A 224 -4.08 5.62 -17.56
N THR A 225 -4.84 6.34 -18.39
CA THR A 225 -5.41 5.80 -19.63
C THR A 225 -4.31 5.44 -20.62
N ALA A 226 -3.33 6.31 -20.83
CA ALA A 226 -2.19 6.04 -21.70
C ALA A 226 -1.29 4.89 -21.20
N ASN A 227 -1.35 4.57 -19.90
CA ASN A 227 -0.55 3.50 -19.27
C ASN A 227 -1.42 2.37 -18.73
N ARG A 228 -2.58 2.13 -19.34
CA ARG A 228 -3.56 1.13 -18.90
C ARG A 228 -2.88 -0.24 -18.69
N GLY A 229 -3.21 -0.89 -17.57
CA GLY A 229 -2.66 -2.20 -17.20
C GLY A 229 -1.29 -2.16 -16.50
N LYS A 230 -0.57 -1.02 -16.49
CA LYS A 230 0.66 -0.85 -15.69
C LYS A 230 0.35 -0.63 -14.22
N SER A 231 1.23 -1.09 -13.33
CA SER A 231 1.18 -0.84 -11.88
C SER A 231 2.40 -0.05 -11.44
N PHE A 232 2.15 0.99 -10.66
CA PHE A 232 3.06 2.06 -10.28
C PHE A 232 3.45 1.90 -8.81
N VAL A 233 4.67 1.41 -8.58
CA VAL A 233 5.24 1.24 -7.24
C VAL A 233 6.67 1.78 -7.26
N LYS A 234 7.07 2.55 -6.23
CA LYS A 234 8.42 3.14 -6.19
C LYS A 234 9.34 2.28 -5.34
N SER A 235 10.39 1.73 -5.96
CA SER A 235 11.45 1.01 -5.25
C SER A 235 12.39 1.97 -4.52
N HIS A 236 13.08 1.46 -3.51
CA HIS A 236 14.10 2.17 -2.75
C HIS A 236 15.31 2.60 -3.62
N GLY A 237 15.53 1.94 -4.76
CA GLY A 237 16.54 2.31 -5.76
C GLY A 237 17.99 2.23 -5.28
N ARG A 238 18.28 1.37 -4.29
CA ARG A 238 19.60 1.24 -3.64
C ARG A 238 20.01 -0.23 -3.55
N ASP A 239 21.06 -0.50 -2.78
CA ASP A 239 21.49 -1.85 -2.40
C ASP A 239 20.36 -2.62 -1.67
N ALA A 240 19.98 -3.79 -2.20
CA ALA A 240 18.85 -4.59 -1.71
C ALA A 240 19.14 -5.22 -0.34
N GLN A 241 20.38 -5.64 -0.08
CA GLN A 241 20.75 -6.23 1.21
C GLN A 241 20.63 -5.21 2.34
N ARG A 242 21.12 -3.98 2.12
CA ARG A 242 20.96 -2.88 3.06
C ARG A 242 19.49 -2.50 3.25
N PHE A 243 18.65 -2.59 2.21
CA PHE A 243 17.21 -2.38 2.34
C PHE A 243 16.57 -3.41 3.27
N VAL A 244 16.83 -4.71 3.03
CA VAL A 244 16.34 -5.82 3.88
C VAL A 244 16.68 -5.59 5.35
N GLN A 245 17.93 -5.25 5.66
CA GLN A 245 18.38 -5.01 7.03
C GLN A 245 17.71 -3.77 7.66
N LYS A 246 17.59 -2.66 6.92
CA LYS A 246 17.00 -1.42 7.46
C LYS A 246 15.50 -1.53 7.72
N GLN A 247 14.80 -2.28 6.88
CA GLN A 247 13.38 -2.54 7.02
C GLN A 247 13.07 -3.65 8.04
N GLY A 248 14.10 -4.37 8.50
CA GLY A 248 13.91 -5.52 9.38
C GLY A 248 13.20 -6.68 8.69
N LEU A 249 13.33 -6.82 7.36
CA LEU A 249 12.72 -7.92 6.61
C LEU A 249 13.33 -9.28 6.98
N ASP A 250 14.55 -9.29 7.53
CA ASP A 250 15.23 -10.45 8.13
C ASP A 250 14.82 -10.72 9.59
N LYS A 251 13.84 -9.97 10.13
CA LYS A 251 13.28 -10.19 11.47
C LYS A 251 11.84 -10.67 11.38
N THR A 252 11.41 -11.43 12.37
CA THR A 252 9.99 -11.79 12.57
C THR A 252 9.36 -10.79 13.52
N PHE A 253 8.21 -10.24 13.14
CA PHE A 253 7.40 -9.38 13.98
C PHE A 253 6.01 -9.97 14.21
N VAL A 254 5.39 -9.62 15.34
CA VAL A 254 4.03 -10.00 15.66
C VAL A 254 3.26 -8.77 16.13
N GLU A 255 2.15 -8.46 15.47
CA GLU A 255 1.23 -7.43 15.91
C GLU A 255 0.29 -7.99 16.97
N CYS A 256 0.27 -7.39 18.16
CA CYS A 256 -0.68 -7.72 19.22
C CYS A 256 -0.82 -6.53 20.18
N ASP A 257 -2.02 -6.32 20.71
CA ASP A 257 -2.31 -5.27 21.70
C ASP A 257 -1.85 -3.86 21.25
N LEU A 258 -2.07 -3.54 19.97
CA LEU A 258 -1.66 -2.27 19.34
C LEU A 258 -0.15 -1.99 19.35
N HIS A 259 0.67 -3.05 19.40
CA HIS A 259 2.13 -2.96 19.35
C HIS A 259 2.72 -3.97 18.36
N MET A 260 3.81 -3.59 17.68
CA MET A 260 4.61 -4.50 16.84
C MET A 260 5.80 -5.04 17.61
N TRP A 261 5.66 -6.27 18.10
CA TRP A 261 6.68 -6.97 18.86
C TRP A 261 7.68 -7.61 17.91
N ARG A 262 8.97 -7.33 18.09
CA ARG A 262 10.01 -8.12 17.41
C ARG A 262 10.04 -9.47 18.12
N ALA A 263 9.94 -10.57 17.38
CA ALA A 263 9.92 -11.93 17.95
C ALA A 263 11.25 -12.69 17.76
N GLY A 264 12.06 -12.30 16.78
CA GLY A 264 13.36 -12.91 16.54
C GLY A 264 13.87 -12.70 15.12
N GLU A 265 14.93 -13.41 14.78
CA GLU A 265 15.52 -13.47 13.44
C GLU A 265 14.73 -14.39 12.51
N ARG A 266 14.82 -14.17 11.18
CA ARG A 266 14.33 -15.10 10.16
C ARG A 266 15.17 -15.08 8.90
N GLN A 267 15.12 -16.17 8.14
CA GLN A 267 15.64 -16.22 6.79
C GLN A 267 14.54 -15.90 5.78
N LEU A 268 14.86 -15.09 4.78
CA LEU A 268 13.96 -14.81 3.67
C LEU A 268 13.91 -15.99 2.69
N PRO A 269 12.77 -16.24 2.03
CA PRO A 269 12.65 -17.33 1.07
C PRO A 269 13.62 -17.15 -0.10
N GLN A 270 14.24 -18.25 -0.52
CA GLN A 270 15.13 -18.28 -1.69
C GLN A 270 14.33 -18.39 -2.99
N GLY A 271 14.96 -18.01 -4.11
CA GLY A 271 14.36 -18.13 -5.45
C GLY A 271 13.45 -16.96 -5.85
N ILE A 272 13.23 -15.98 -4.97
CA ILE A 272 12.47 -14.76 -5.28
C ILE A 272 13.33 -13.50 -5.11
N ALA A 273 13.07 -12.48 -5.93
CA ALA A 273 13.65 -11.16 -5.79
C ALA A 273 12.86 -10.34 -4.77
N VAL A 274 13.45 -10.07 -3.60
CA VAL A 274 12.86 -9.17 -2.60
C VAL A 274 13.14 -7.72 -3.00
N ASP A 275 12.07 -6.93 -3.10
CA ASP A 275 12.11 -5.51 -3.43
C ASP A 275 11.10 -4.76 -2.56
N GLY A 276 11.25 -3.45 -2.46
CA GLY A 276 10.37 -2.58 -1.70
C GLY A 276 10.73 -1.12 -1.82
N GLY A 277 9.97 -0.26 -1.15
CA GLY A 277 10.14 1.18 -1.16
C GLY A 277 8.90 1.85 -0.57
N SER A 278 8.23 2.69 -1.35
CA SER A 278 7.02 3.36 -0.86
C SER A 278 5.82 2.42 -0.83
N ASP A 279 5.04 2.49 0.24
CA ASP A 279 3.71 1.86 0.40
C ASP A 279 2.55 2.67 -0.21
N TRP A 280 2.84 3.86 -0.75
CA TRP A 280 1.97 4.58 -1.68
C TRP A 280 2.10 3.95 -3.06
N VAL A 281 0.98 3.52 -3.64
CA VAL A 281 0.91 2.72 -4.86
C VAL A 281 -0.29 3.10 -5.72
N ALA A 282 -0.15 2.93 -7.03
CA ALA A 282 -1.29 2.89 -7.95
C ALA A 282 -1.28 1.56 -8.73
N LEU A 283 -2.30 0.73 -8.51
CA LEU A 283 -2.32 -0.67 -8.98
C LEU A 283 -3.44 -0.89 -9.99
N ALA A 284 -3.13 -1.53 -11.10
CA ALA A 284 -4.12 -1.91 -12.11
C ALA A 284 -5.02 -3.04 -11.59
N ARG A 285 -6.31 -3.00 -11.95
CA ARG A 285 -7.32 -3.99 -11.51
C ARG A 285 -6.92 -5.45 -11.72
N PRO A 286 -6.31 -5.89 -12.84
CA PRO A 286 -5.88 -7.28 -13.01
C PRO A 286 -4.85 -7.71 -11.95
N PHE A 287 -3.89 -6.84 -11.61
CA PHE A 287 -2.91 -7.13 -10.55
C PHE A 287 -3.58 -7.15 -9.18
N VAL A 288 -4.50 -6.22 -8.90
CA VAL A 288 -5.29 -6.21 -7.67
C VAL A 288 -6.09 -7.51 -7.51
N ALA A 289 -6.75 -7.98 -8.57
CA ALA A 289 -7.47 -9.25 -8.58
C ALA A 289 -6.55 -10.43 -8.23
N TYR A 290 -5.35 -10.46 -8.81
CA TYR A 290 -4.37 -11.51 -8.53
C TYR A 290 -3.91 -11.52 -7.07
N VAL A 291 -3.63 -10.36 -6.47
CA VAL A 291 -3.09 -10.30 -5.09
C VAL A 291 -4.17 -10.35 -4.00
N ALA A 292 -5.38 -9.84 -4.27
CA ALA A 292 -6.44 -9.73 -3.27
C ALA A 292 -7.40 -10.94 -3.27
N SER A 293 -7.60 -11.62 -4.42
CA SER A 293 -8.58 -12.71 -4.52
C SER A 293 -8.07 -14.08 -4.02
N GLY A 294 -6.76 -14.35 -4.05
CA GLY A 294 -6.20 -15.66 -3.66
C GLY A 294 -5.45 -15.61 -2.34
N GLY A 295 -5.73 -16.50 -1.38
CA GLY A 295 -4.78 -16.70 -0.26
C GLY A 295 -5.27 -17.37 1.01
N ASP A 296 -6.57 -17.43 1.29
CA ASP A 296 -7.06 -18.06 2.53
C ASP A 296 -7.56 -19.50 2.30
N ASP A 297 -7.99 -19.82 1.07
CA ASP A 297 -8.42 -21.17 0.68
C ASP A 297 -7.36 -21.83 -0.23
N PRO A 298 -6.68 -22.90 0.22
CA PRO A 298 -5.73 -23.67 -0.60
C PRO A 298 -6.38 -24.36 -1.80
N GLU A 299 -7.68 -24.65 -1.75
CA GLU A 299 -8.42 -25.35 -2.81
C GLU A 299 -8.99 -24.38 -3.86
N SER A 300 -8.90 -23.08 -3.61
CA SER A 300 -9.37 -22.08 -4.58
C SER A 300 -8.53 -22.14 -5.87
N PRO A 301 -9.16 -22.21 -7.05
CA PRO A 301 -8.45 -22.15 -8.33
C PRO A 301 -7.75 -20.80 -8.57
N LEU A 302 -8.03 -19.79 -7.74
CA LEU A 302 -7.38 -18.48 -7.75
C LEU A 302 -6.18 -18.40 -6.79
N SER A 303 -5.85 -19.49 -6.09
CA SER A 303 -4.79 -19.56 -5.09
C SER A 303 -3.42 -19.75 -5.73
N ASP A 304 -2.65 -18.66 -5.82
CA ASP A 304 -1.27 -18.68 -6.31
C ASP A 304 -0.28 -18.95 -5.17
N THR A 305 0.66 -19.88 -5.37
CA THR A 305 1.65 -20.29 -4.37
C THR A 305 2.57 -19.15 -3.91
N LEU A 306 2.99 -18.27 -4.83
CA LEU A 306 3.78 -17.09 -4.50
C LEU A 306 2.97 -16.14 -3.62
N VAL A 307 1.74 -15.80 -4.02
CA VAL A 307 0.89 -14.86 -3.27
C VAL A 307 0.56 -15.41 -1.88
N ARG A 308 0.19 -16.69 -1.76
CA ARG A 308 -0.10 -17.34 -0.48
C ARG A 308 1.13 -17.39 0.42
N GLY A 309 2.29 -17.78 -0.10
CA GLY A 309 3.55 -17.78 0.65
C GLY A 309 3.93 -16.39 1.14
N LEU A 310 3.83 -15.38 0.28
CA LEU A 310 4.10 -13.99 0.66
C LEU A 310 3.08 -13.44 1.65
N LYS A 311 1.78 -13.75 1.54
CA LYS A 311 0.78 -13.37 2.56
C LYS A 311 1.13 -13.96 3.93
N SER A 312 1.60 -15.21 3.97
CA SER A 312 2.05 -15.85 5.22
C SER A 312 3.29 -15.14 5.80
N LEU A 313 4.28 -14.82 4.97
CA LEU A 313 5.50 -14.11 5.40
C LEU A 313 5.18 -12.69 5.90
N PHE A 314 4.41 -11.94 5.12
CA PHE A 314 4.11 -10.52 5.36
C PHE A 314 3.12 -10.30 6.51
N ARG A 315 2.38 -11.34 6.94
CA ARG A 315 1.61 -11.33 8.20
C ARG A 315 2.51 -11.10 9.43
N HIS A 316 3.77 -11.50 9.36
CA HIS A 316 4.74 -11.40 10.45
C HIS A 316 5.92 -10.47 10.11
N THR A 317 5.63 -9.39 9.38
CA THR A 317 6.63 -8.44 8.86
C THR A 317 6.29 -7.02 9.30
N LEU A 318 7.31 -6.26 9.71
CA LEU A 318 7.21 -4.81 9.95
C LEU A 318 7.08 -4.07 8.62
N LEU A 319 6.26 -3.01 8.58
CA LEU A 319 6.06 -2.17 7.38
C LEU A 319 5.74 -3.01 6.12
N PRO A 320 4.82 -3.99 6.18
CA PRO A 320 4.69 -4.99 5.12
C PRO A 320 4.25 -4.42 3.77
N ALA A 321 3.47 -3.34 3.78
CA ALA A 321 3.00 -2.67 2.57
C ALA A 321 4.14 -2.04 1.75
N GLU A 322 5.26 -1.71 2.40
CA GLU A 322 6.45 -1.15 1.75
C GLU A 322 7.24 -2.18 0.93
N SER A 323 6.88 -3.46 0.93
CA SER A 323 7.61 -4.47 0.13
C SER A 323 6.74 -5.59 -0.45
N PHE A 324 5.53 -5.81 0.07
CA PHE A 324 4.65 -6.87 -0.41
C PHE A 324 4.30 -6.70 -1.90
N PHE A 325 3.77 -5.55 -2.30
CA PHE A 325 3.32 -5.33 -3.68
C PHE A 325 4.50 -5.36 -4.67
N HIS A 326 5.64 -4.78 -4.30
CA HIS A 326 6.87 -4.81 -5.11
C HIS A 326 7.34 -6.25 -5.30
N THR A 327 7.47 -7.01 -4.22
CA THR A 327 7.94 -8.40 -4.27
C THR A 327 6.97 -9.27 -5.09
N VAL A 328 5.65 -9.11 -4.95
CA VAL A 328 4.70 -9.86 -5.79
C VAL A 328 4.79 -9.45 -7.27
N LEU A 329 4.86 -8.16 -7.58
CA LEU A 329 4.99 -7.68 -8.97
C LEU A 329 6.25 -8.26 -9.63
N ARG A 330 7.40 -8.19 -8.94
CA ARG A 330 8.69 -8.59 -9.50
C ARG A 330 8.81 -10.10 -9.75
N ASN A 331 8.02 -10.92 -9.07
CA ASN A 331 8.12 -12.39 -9.12
C ASN A 331 6.91 -13.09 -9.73
N SER A 332 5.88 -12.36 -10.16
CA SER A 332 4.67 -12.94 -10.76
C SER A 332 4.59 -12.71 -12.27
N ARG A 333 3.57 -13.29 -12.90
CA ARG A 333 3.20 -13.02 -14.31
C ARG A 333 2.95 -11.54 -14.63
N TYR A 334 2.76 -10.69 -13.62
CA TYR A 334 2.57 -9.25 -13.77
C TYR A 334 3.87 -8.44 -13.78
N CYS A 335 5.05 -9.07 -13.78
CA CYS A 335 6.34 -8.36 -13.74
C CYS A 335 6.54 -7.35 -14.89
N HIS A 336 5.97 -7.60 -16.07
CA HIS A 336 6.00 -6.68 -17.22
C HIS A 336 5.13 -5.42 -17.06
N SER A 337 4.24 -5.42 -16.04
CA SER A 337 3.38 -4.28 -15.71
C SER A 337 4.02 -3.31 -14.72
N TYR A 338 5.14 -3.69 -14.10
CA TYR A 338 5.84 -2.87 -13.09
C TYR A 338 6.41 -1.58 -13.68
N VAL A 339 6.16 -0.46 -13.01
CA VAL A 339 6.75 0.86 -13.29
C VAL A 339 7.35 1.43 -12.01
N ASP A 340 8.63 1.81 -12.03
CA ASP A 340 9.36 2.38 -10.89
C ASP A 340 9.05 3.88 -10.65
N ASN A 341 7.77 4.17 -10.50
CA ASN A 341 7.19 5.45 -10.11
C ASN A 341 5.90 5.10 -9.36
N ASN A 342 5.58 5.79 -8.28
CA ASN A 342 4.34 5.58 -7.53
C ASN A 342 3.32 6.71 -7.67
N LEU A 343 3.61 7.74 -8.48
CA LEU A 343 2.75 8.91 -8.68
C LEU A 343 2.57 9.79 -7.43
N HIS A 344 3.52 9.71 -6.48
CA HIS A 344 3.51 10.49 -5.24
C HIS A 344 4.79 11.30 -5.08
N VAL A 345 4.66 12.49 -4.51
CA VAL A 345 5.79 13.30 -4.05
C VAL A 345 5.83 13.27 -2.53
N THR A 346 6.78 12.52 -1.96
CA THR A 346 6.92 12.41 -0.51
C THR A 346 8.00 13.35 0.03
N ASN A 347 7.65 14.20 1.00
CA ASN A 347 8.57 15.21 1.55
C ASN A 347 9.54 14.64 2.61
N TRP A 348 10.50 13.82 2.17
CA TRP A 348 11.51 13.26 3.06
C TRP A 348 12.56 14.30 3.49
N ARG A 349 12.56 14.67 4.78
CA ARG A 349 13.69 15.40 5.40
C ARG A 349 14.25 14.60 6.57
N ARG A 350 15.14 13.64 6.28
CA ARG A 350 15.62 12.62 7.24
C ARG A 350 16.17 13.20 8.56
N ARG A 351 16.87 14.33 8.52
CA ARG A 351 17.38 15.03 9.73
C ARG A 351 16.27 15.44 10.71
N LEU A 352 15.05 15.65 10.20
CA LEU A 352 13.89 16.05 11.00
C LEU A 352 12.98 14.85 11.29
N GLY A 353 12.72 14.00 10.29
CA GLY A 353 11.73 12.93 10.37
C GLY A 353 12.22 11.58 10.92
N CYS A 354 13.53 11.36 11.05
CA CYS A 354 14.11 10.11 11.57
C CYS A 354 14.59 10.28 13.01
N ARG A 355 13.66 10.36 13.97
CA ARG A 355 13.98 10.53 15.41
C ARG A 355 13.64 9.31 16.26
N CYS A 356 13.32 8.19 15.61
CA CYS A 356 12.87 6.98 16.28
C CYS A 356 11.67 7.23 17.22
N GLN A 357 10.76 8.13 16.82
CA GLN A 357 9.63 8.57 17.63
C GLN A 357 8.58 7.46 17.92
N TYR A 358 8.64 6.34 17.20
CA TYR A 358 7.67 5.24 17.28
C TYR A 358 8.08 4.09 18.21
N ARG A 359 9.17 4.20 18.99
CA ARG A 359 9.65 3.11 19.88
C ARG A 359 8.60 2.56 20.86
N HIS A 360 7.59 3.36 21.19
CA HIS A 360 6.51 2.96 22.10
C HIS A 360 5.38 2.18 21.40
N VAL A 361 5.40 2.08 20.06
CA VAL A 361 4.42 1.36 19.22
C VAL A 361 5.05 0.15 18.53
N VAL A 362 6.35 0.21 18.28
CA VAL A 362 7.07 -0.84 17.53
C VAL A 362 8.47 -1.04 18.11
N ASP A 363 8.95 -2.29 18.09
CA ASP A 363 10.31 -2.65 18.48
C ASP A 363 11.33 -2.36 17.36
N TRP A 364 11.27 -1.17 16.77
CA TRP A 364 12.13 -0.73 15.67
C TRP A 364 12.24 0.80 15.59
N CYS A 365 13.22 1.31 14.85
CA CYS A 365 13.33 2.74 14.56
C CYS A 365 12.79 3.09 13.18
N GLY A 366 11.83 4.00 13.17
CA GLY A 366 11.19 4.52 11.97
C GLY A 366 11.59 5.94 11.59
N CYS A 367 11.20 6.31 10.38
CA CYS A 367 11.18 7.68 9.91
C CYS A 367 9.77 8.01 9.41
N SER A 368 9.43 9.29 9.34
CA SER A 368 8.24 9.74 8.61
C SER A 368 8.54 10.98 7.77
N PRO A 369 7.79 11.20 6.68
CA PRO A 369 7.88 12.42 5.91
C PRO A 369 7.51 13.65 6.74
N ASN A 370 7.88 14.83 6.25
CA ASN A 370 7.54 16.11 6.87
C ASN A 370 6.36 16.76 6.15
N ASP A 371 5.62 17.61 6.85
CA ASP A 371 4.61 18.45 6.21
C ASP A 371 5.26 19.39 5.19
N PHE A 372 4.58 19.60 4.07
CA PHE A 372 4.97 20.59 3.08
C PHE A 372 4.78 22.01 3.63
N ARG A 373 5.70 22.91 3.28
CA ARG A 373 5.63 24.35 3.57
C ARG A 373 5.62 25.15 2.27
N MET A 374 5.38 26.47 2.37
CA MET A 374 5.39 27.36 1.20
C MET A 374 6.70 27.28 0.42
N ASP A 375 7.83 27.11 1.10
CA ASP A 375 9.15 26.97 0.46
C ASP A 375 9.31 25.69 -0.37
N ASP A 376 8.44 24.69 -0.18
CA ASP A 376 8.44 23.47 -0.99
C ASP A 376 7.68 23.64 -2.32
N TRP A 377 6.99 24.78 -2.54
CA TRP A 377 6.15 25.01 -3.71
C TRP A 377 6.88 24.84 -5.06
N PRO A 378 8.11 25.35 -5.26
CA PRO A 378 8.83 25.14 -6.53
C PRO A 378 9.06 23.65 -6.84
N ARG A 379 9.30 22.83 -5.80
CA ARG A 379 9.49 21.37 -5.96
C ARG A 379 8.20 20.70 -6.41
N LEU A 380 7.05 21.17 -5.91
CA LEU A 380 5.74 20.65 -6.31
C LEU A 380 5.40 21.05 -7.76
N GLN A 381 5.69 22.27 -8.17
CA GLN A 381 5.49 22.72 -9.55
C GLN A 381 6.35 21.93 -10.55
N ALA A 382 7.60 21.64 -10.19
CA ALA A 382 8.54 20.88 -11.01
C ALA A 382 8.22 19.38 -11.12
N SER A 383 7.24 18.85 -10.36
CA SER A 383 6.83 17.46 -10.50
C SER A 383 6.25 17.23 -11.90
N CYS A 384 6.88 16.36 -12.69
CA CYS A 384 6.29 15.87 -13.94
C CYS A 384 5.24 14.79 -13.60
N PRO A 385 4.21 14.59 -14.45
CA PRO A 385 3.32 13.45 -14.35
C PRO A 385 4.06 12.10 -14.32
#